data_AF-A0A7Y7H8R8-F1
#
_entry.id   AF-A0A7Y7H8R8-F1
#
_cell.length_a   1.000
_cell.length_b   1.000
_cell.length_c   1.000
_cell.angle_alpha   90.00
_cell.angle_beta   90.00
_cell.angle_gamma   90.00
#
_symmetry.space_group_name_H-M   'P 1'
#
loop_
_entity.id
_entity.type
_entity.pdbx_description
1 polymer ?
#
loop_
_entity_poly.entity_id
_entity_poly.type
_entity_poly.pdbx_seq_one_letter_code
_entity_poly.pdbx_strand_id
1 'polypeptide(L)'
;MIRQGFKVFQFGLVILLTAGLFLQGSRYILFACAVGIFLLFINSKEKARAIVVMFLLFVAAIFLIPTKYYEEITALTADQIHQGDSYIRVKAANYFLFNFSDNISEVLFGNGQYDASSAYGAKITRLGASEGYFLSDVGFIGDYARFGLIYLCVYFSLIYKTMRKSKKTTEFFFLITVLLMSLLSWPFSYAAGVICFSICLYIVNEKARLKKIMLNSQAETQLIKS
;
A
#
# COMPACT_ATOMS: atom_id res chain seq x y z
N MET A 1 -3.14 29.04 -22.57
CA MET A 1 -2.07 29.25 -21.58
C MET A 1 -2.30 28.50 -20.26
N ILE A 2 -3.48 28.61 -19.63
CA ILE A 2 -3.80 27.97 -18.32
C ILE A 2 -3.63 26.43 -18.33
N ARG A 3 -3.99 25.76 -19.42
CA ARG A 3 -3.80 24.30 -19.58
C ARG A 3 -2.34 23.84 -19.66
N GLN A 4 -1.39 24.69 -20.05
CA GLN A 4 0.03 24.32 -20.09
C GLN A 4 0.68 24.51 -18.72
N GLY A 5 0.41 25.62 -18.03
CA GLY A 5 0.89 25.83 -16.65
C GLY A 5 0.42 24.75 -15.67
N PHE A 6 -0.83 24.28 -15.83
CA PHE A 6 -1.37 23.17 -15.04
C PHE A 6 -0.60 21.85 -15.27
N LYS A 7 -0.16 21.59 -16.49
CA LYS A 7 0.62 20.38 -16.83
C LYS A 7 2.04 20.42 -16.29
N VAL A 8 2.70 21.59 -16.30
CA VAL A 8 4.04 21.76 -15.74
C VAL A 8 4.01 21.60 -14.21
N PHE A 9 3.02 22.19 -13.55
CA PHE A 9 2.81 22.03 -12.11
C PHE A 9 2.56 20.56 -11.72
N GLN A 10 1.71 19.85 -12.48
CA GLN A 10 1.48 18.42 -12.29
C GLN A 10 2.77 17.60 -12.46
N PHE A 11 3.61 17.95 -13.44
CA PHE A 11 4.90 17.28 -13.66
C PHE A 11 5.86 17.51 -12.50
N GLY A 12 5.96 18.74 -12.00
CA GLY A 12 6.76 19.07 -10.81
C GLY A 12 6.29 18.31 -9.56
N LEU A 13 4.99 18.18 -9.36
CA LEU A 13 4.39 17.38 -8.28
C LEU A 13 4.73 15.90 -8.40
N VAL A 14 4.67 15.32 -9.60
CA VAL A 14 5.06 13.92 -9.82
C VAL A 14 6.53 13.71 -9.48
N ILE A 15 7.43 14.59 -9.94
CA ILE A 15 8.86 14.51 -9.64
C ILE A 15 9.12 14.60 -8.13
N LEU A 16 8.48 15.57 -7.44
CA LEU A 16 8.60 15.74 -5.99
C LEU A 16 8.12 14.49 -5.22
N LEU A 17 6.97 13.93 -5.61
CA LEU A 17 6.41 12.73 -4.98
C LEU A 17 7.30 11.51 -5.23
N THR A 18 7.78 11.31 -6.46
CA THR A 18 8.69 10.20 -6.78
C THR A 18 10.03 10.33 -6.06
N ALA A 19 10.58 11.55 -5.94
CA ALA A 19 11.79 11.80 -5.16
C ALA A 19 11.58 11.51 -3.67
N GLY A 20 10.45 11.93 -3.09
CA GLY A 20 10.09 11.61 -1.71
C GLY A 20 9.96 10.11 -1.45
N LEU A 21 9.33 9.37 -2.38
CA LEU A 21 9.23 7.91 -2.30
C LEU A 21 10.60 7.23 -2.41
N PHE A 22 11.51 7.79 -3.21
CA PHE A 22 12.88 7.28 -3.35
C PHE A 22 13.70 7.50 -2.07
N LEU A 23 13.65 8.70 -1.51
CA LEU A 23 14.34 9.06 -0.26
C LEU A 23 13.85 8.26 0.95
N GLN A 24 12.64 7.71 0.91
CA GLN A 24 12.13 6.81 1.95
C GLN A 24 12.91 5.49 2.06
N GLY A 25 13.71 5.11 1.04
CA GLY A 25 14.57 3.92 1.05
C GLY A 25 13.83 2.57 1.09
N SER A 26 12.50 2.60 1.01
CA SER A 26 11.65 1.42 1.11
C SER A 26 11.47 0.76 -0.26
N ARG A 27 12.33 -0.21 -0.57
CA ARG A 27 12.36 -0.95 -1.86
C ARG A 27 10.98 -1.49 -2.28
N TYR A 28 10.17 -1.94 -1.33
CA TYR A 28 8.83 -2.48 -1.60
C TYR A 28 7.80 -1.41 -1.99
N ILE A 29 7.92 -0.17 -1.45
CA ILE A 29 7.04 0.95 -1.80
C ILE A 29 7.31 1.36 -3.25
N LEU A 30 8.60 1.46 -3.60
CA LEU A 30 9.04 1.72 -4.97
C LEU A 30 8.51 0.66 -5.93
N PHE A 31 8.59 -0.63 -5.55
CA PHE A 31 8.04 -1.72 -6.35
C PHE A 31 6.52 -1.58 -6.56
N ALA A 32 5.74 -1.36 -5.50
CA ALA A 32 4.28 -1.23 -5.60
C ALA A 32 3.88 -0.02 -6.48
N CYS A 33 4.57 1.11 -6.33
CA CYS A 33 4.40 2.29 -7.18
C CYS A 33 4.79 2.00 -8.64
N ALA A 34 5.91 1.32 -8.88
CA ALA A 34 6.36 0.94 -10.22
C ALA A 34 5.33 0.07 -10.92
N VAL A 35 4.76 -0.92 -10.24
CA VAL A 35 3.66 -1.76 -10.77
C VAL A 35 2.44 -0.90 -11.08
N GLY A 36 2.03 0.00 -10.19
CA GLY A 36 0.91 0.91 -10.43
C GLY A 36 1.08 1.78 -11.67
N ILE A 37 2.26 2.39 -11.80
CA ILE A 37 2.63 3.22 -12.96
C ILE A 37 2.69 2.37 -14.23
N PHE A 38 3.26 1.17 -14.17
CA PHE A 38 3.32 0.24 -15.29
C PHE A 38 1.93 -0.19 -15.79
N LEU A 39 1.01 -0.47 -14.88
CA LEU A 39 -0.37 -0.80 -15.24
C LEU A 39 -1.05 0.41 -15.91
N LEU A 40 -0.92 1.61 -15.33
CA LEU A 40 -1.43 2.85 -15.93
C LEU A 40 -0.82 3.11 -17.32
N PHE A 41 0.46 2.78 -17.50
CA PHE A 41 1.18 2.88 -18.75
C PHE A 41 0.57 2.00 -19.86
N ILE A 42 0.34 0.70 -19.58
CA ILE A 42 -0.26 -0.24 -20.55
C ILE A 42 -1.65 0.24 -21.01
N ASN A 43 -2.39 0.89 -20.12
CA ASN A 43 -3.74 1.39 -20.38
C ASN A 43 -3.78 2.83 -20.93
N SER A 44 -2.62 3.48 -21.11
CA SER A 44 -2.57 4.82 -21.68
C SER A 44 -2.84 4.80 -23.19
N LYS A 45 -3.61 5.79 -23.69
CA LYS A 45 -3.84 5.96 -25.13
C LYS A 45 -2.60 6.50 -25.86
N GLU A 46 -1.78 7.25 -25.14
CA GLU A 46 -0.58 7.94 -25.64
C GLU A 46 0.70 7.16 -25.27
N LYS A 47 0.74 5.87 -25.62
CA LYS A 47 1.76 4.91 -25.18
C LYS A 47 3.19 5.43 -25.42
N ALA A 48 3.45 6.09 -26.55
CA ALA A 48 4.77 6.61 -26.89
C ALA A 48 5.28 7.70 -25.93
N ARG A 49 4.43 8.65 -25.52
CA ARG A 49 4.83 9.71 -24.57
C ARG A 49 5.08 9.16 -23.18
N ALA A 50 4.29 8.18 -22.77
CA ALA A 50 4.45 7.54 -21.47
C ALA A 50 5.73 6.68 -21.40
N ILE A 51 6.15 6.02 -22.50
CA ILE A 51 7.46 5.34 -22.59
C ILE A 51 8.60 6.34 -22.39
N VAL A 52 8.57 7.46 -23.11
CA VAL A 52 9.65 8.47 -23.07
C VAL A 52 9.78 9.08 -21.68
N VAL A 53 8.65 9.42 -21.02
CA VAL A 53 8.67 9.98 -19.66
C VAL A 53 9.17 8.95 -18.64
N MET A 54 8.72 7.69 -18.73
CA MET A 54 9.18 6.61 -17.87
C MET A 54 10.67 6.34 -18.02
N PHE A 55 11.14 6.29 -19.27
CA PHE A 55 12.55 6.10 -19.59
C PHE A 55 13.40 7.26 -19.05
N LEU A 56 12.96 8.51 -19.24
CA LEU A 56 13.67 9.68 -18.72
C LEU A 56 13.71 9.72 -17.19
N LEU A 57 12.63 9.33 -16.51
CA LEU A 57 12.60 9.24 -15.04
C LEU A 57 13.49 8.11 -14.52
N PHE A 58 13.50 6.96 -15.19
CA PHE A 58 14.38 5.84 -14.84
C PHE A 58 15.86 6.20 -15.04
N VAL A 59 16.21 6.82 -16.16
CA VAL A 59 17.57 7.28 -16.46
C VAL A 59 18.00 8.37 -15.46
N ALA A 60 17.14 9.36 -15.18
CA ALA A 60 17.42 10.38 -14.17
C ALA A 60 17.62 9.78 -12.77
N ALA A 61 16.82 8.78 -12.40
CA ALA A 61 16.98 8.09 -11.13
C ALA A 61 18.33 7.37 -11.02
N ILE A 62 18.82 6.73 -12.09
CA ILE A 62 20.15 6.08 -12.09
C ILE A 62 21.27 7.08 -11.82
N PHE A 63 21.22 8.27 -12.42
CA PHE A 63 22.27 9.29 -12.25
C PHE A 63 22.20 10.08 -10.93
N LEU A 64 21.07 10.04 -10.23
CA LEU A 64 20.89 10.70 -8.94
C LEU A 64 21.26 9.81 -7.74
N ILE A 65 21.43 8.50 -7.95
CA ILE A 65 21.77 7.56 -6.88
C ILE A 65 23.28 7.49 -6.71
N PRO A 66 23.82 7.82 -5.52
CA PRO A 66 25.24 7.62 -5.25
C PRO A 66 25.61 6.15 -5.45
N THR A 67 26.72 5.87 -6.13
CA THR A 67 27.20 4.50 -6.40
C THR A 67 27.31 3.66 -5.13
N LYS A 68 27.75 4.27 -4.03
CA LYS A 68 27.81 3.65 -2.70
C LYS A 68 26.44 3.11 -2.22
N TYR A 69 25.36 3.83 -2.49
CA TYR A 69 24.01 3.40 -2.09
C TYR A 69 23.56 2.15 -2.86
N TYR A 70 23.91 2.09 -4.16
CA TYR A 70 23.65 0.92 -4.98
C TYR A 70 24.42 -0.31 -4.50
N GLU A 71 25.70 -0.15 -4.18
CA GLU A 71 26.56 -1.21 -3.63
C GLU A 71 26.04 -1.74 -2.28
N GLU A 72 25.67 -0.84 -1.37
CA GLU A 72 25.10 -1.22 -0.07
C GLU A 72 23.78 -1.99 -0.23
N ILE A 73 22.85 -1.53 -1.09
CA ILE A 73 21.59 -2.23 -1.32
C ILE A 73 21.80 -3.61 -1.96
N THR A 74 22.70 -3.72 -2.94
CA THR A 74 22.98 -5.00 -3.61
C THR A 74 23.63 -5.99 -2.65
N ALA A 75 24.59 -5.55 -1.83
CA ALA A 75 25.21 -6.37 -0.79
C ALA A 75 24.18 -6.84 0.25
N LEU A 76 23.34 -5.93 0.76
CA LEU A 76 22.26 -6.28 1.69
C LEU A 76 21.27 -7.26 1.09
N THR A 77 20.95 -7.11 -0.21
CA THR A 77 20.03 -8.03 -0.90
C THR A 77 20.64 -9.42 -1.02
N ALA A 78 21.91 -9.53 -1.39
CA ALA A 78 22.61 -10.81 -1.51
C ALA A 78 22.68 -11.53 -0.16
N ASP A 79 23.03 -10.79 0.91
CA ASP A 79 23.08 -11.32 2.27
C ASP A 79 21.70 -11.81 2.75
N GLN A 80 20.64 -11.02 2.53
CA GLN A 80 19.27 -11.40 2.87
C GLN A 80 18.79 -12.65 2.13
N ILE A 81 19.15 -12.80 0.85
CA ILE A 81 18.83 -13.99 0.05
C ILE A 81 19.58 -15.21 0.59
N HIS A 82 20.87 -15.07 0.89
CA HIS A 82 21.67 -16.16 1.45
C HIS A 82 21.17 -16.64 2.81
N GLN A 83 20.65 -15.73 3.64
CA GLN A 83 20.07 -16.09 4.94
C GLN A 83 18.80 -16.95 4.79
N GLY A 84 18.00 -16.78 3.73
CA GLY A 84 16.80 -17.60 3.49
C GLY A 84 15.88 -17.67 4.70
N ASP A 85 15.56 -18.89 5.17
CA ASP A 85 14.72 -19.11 6.36
C ASP A 85 15.36 -18.64 7.67
N SER A 86 16.69 -18.48 7.68
CA SER A 86 17.39 -17.93 8.83
C SER A 86 17.25 -16.41 8.94
N TYR A 87 16.76 -15.75 7.89
CA TYR A 87 16.54 -14.30 7.87
C TYR A 87 15.53 -13.91 8.94
N ILE A 88 15.90 -12.90 9.73
CA ILE A 88 15.17 -12.54 10.94
C ILE A 88 13.67 -12.25 10.70
N ARG A 89 13.33 -11.65 9.56
CA ARG A 89 11.93 -11.37 9.21
C ARG A 89 11.14 -12.64 8.90
N VAL A 90 11.77 -13.65 8.31
CA VAL A 90 11.13 -14.95 8.05
C VAL A 90 10.89 -15.69 9.38
N LYS A 91 11.86 -15.66 10.29
CA LYS A 91 11.68 -16.20 11.65
C LYS A 91 10.57 -15.50 12.43
N ALA A 92 10.57 -14.17 12.43
CA ALA A 92 9.53 -13.36 13.06
C ALA A 92 8.16 -13.67 12.45
N ALA A 93 8.06 -13.76 11.12
CA ALA A 93 6.82 -14.08 10.42
C ALA A 93 6.27 -15.45 10.84
N ASN A 94 7.12 -16.48 10.88
CA ASN A 94 6.74 -17.82 11.35
C ASN A 94 6.29 -17.82 12.80
N TYR A 95 7.01 -17.12 13.68
CA TYR A 95 6.63 -17.00 15.08
C TYR A 95 5.26 -16.33 15.25
N PHE A 96 5.02 -15.19 14.59
CA PHE A 96 3.76 -14.46 14.68
C PHE A 96 2.57 -15.20 14.05
N LEU A 97 2.80 -16.05 13.03
CA LEU A 97 1.75 -16.86 12.42
C LEU A 97 1.34 -18.05 13.28
N PHE A 98 2.31 -18.76 13.86
CA PHE A 98 2.06 -20.11 14.39
C PHE A 98 2.24 -20.24 15.90
N ASN A 99 3.07 -19.40 16.53
CA ASN A 99 3.52 -19.59 17.92
C ASN A 99 3.18 -18.42 18.84
N PHE A 100 2.60 -17.35 18.31
CA PHE A 100 2.40 -16.12 19.07
C PHE A 100 1.09 -16.07 19.86
N SER A 101 0.00 -16.54 19.25
CA SER A 101 -1.32 -16.56 19.85
C SER A 101 -1.46 -17.75 20.78
N ASP A 102 -1.87 -17.50 22.02
CA ASP A 102 -1.96 -18.50 23.08
C ASP A 102 -3.29 -19.27 23.04
N ASN A 103 -4.30 -18.75 22.32
CA ASN A 103 -5.63 -19.35 22.21
C ASN A 103 -6.37 -18.96 20.91
N ILE A 104 -7.49 -19.64 20.63
CA ILE A 104 -8.30 -19.41 19.42
C ILE A 104 -8.93 -18.01 19.37
N SER A 105 -9.19 -17.39 20.53
CA SER A 105 -9.75 -16.03 20.59
C SER A 105 -8.73 -15.03 20.03
N GLU A 106 -7.47 -15.12 20.44
CA GLU A 106 -6.38 -14.30 19.91
C GLU A 106 -6.12 -14.57 18.43
N VAL A 107 -6.31 -15.80 17.94
CA VAL A 107 -6.23 -16.08 16.49
C VAL A 107 -7.34 -15.37 15.72
N LEU A 108 -8.58 -15.36 16.23
CA LEU A 108 -9.73 -14.81 15.54
C LEU A 108 -9.81 -13.27 15.62
N PHE A 109 -9.59 -12.72 16.82
CA PHE A 109 -9.78 -11.30 17.13
C PHE A 109 -8.47 -10.53 17.33
N GLY A 110 -7.35 -11.23 17.48
CA GLY A 110 -6.06 -10.61 17.76
C GLY A 110 -5.90 -10.17 19.21
N ASN A 111 -4.75 -9.53 19.48
CA ASN A 111 -4.35 -9.04 20.80
C ASN A 111 -4.59 -7.53 21.02
N GLY A 112 -5.09 -6.83 19.99
CA GLY A 112 -5.24 -5.38 19.95
C GLY A 112 -3.95 -4.62 19.66
N GLN A 113 -4.01 -3.30 19.81
CA GLN A 113 -2.82 -2.44 19.79
C GLN A 113 -2.19 -2.44 21.18
N TYR A 114 -0.88 -2.71 21.27
CA TYR A 114 -0.19 -2.71 22.55
C TYR A 114 0.15 -1.28 23.00
N ASP A 115 0.08 -1.09 24.31
CA ASP A 115 0.74 0.01 25.01
C ASP A 115 1.97 -0.55 25.73
N ALA A 116 3.07 0.20 25.79
CA ALA A 116 4.34 -0.26 26.36
C ALA A 116 4.24 -0.64 27.85
N SER A 117 3.27 -0.09 28.58
CA SER A 117 3.03 -0.39 30.00
C SER A 117 2.16 -1.64 30.22
N SER A 118 1.51 -2.16 29.18
CA SER A 118 0.65 -3.34 29.27
C SER A 118 1.47 -4.64 29.30
N ALA A 119 0.90 -5.71 29.88
CA ALA A 119 1.52 -7.04 29.84
C ALA A 119 1.77 -7.52 28.39
N TYR A 120 0.85 -7.20 27.48
CA TYR A 120 1.00 -7.46 26.06
C TYR A 120 2.16 -6.66 25.44
N GLY A 121 2.28 -5.37 25.74
CA GLY A 121 3.39 -4.53 25.31
C GLY A 121 4.74 -4.98 25.87
N ALA A 122 4.78 -5.49 27.11
CA ALA A 122 5.98 -6.08 27.69
C ALA A 122 6.38 -7.38 26.94
N LYS A 123 5.44 -8.25 26.57
CA LYS A 123 5.68 -9.44 25.73
C LYS A 123 6.31 -9.04 24.38
N ILE A 124 5.72 -8.05 23.69
CA ILE A 124 6.23 -7.54 22.42
C ILE A 124 7.61 -6.90 22.55
N THR A 125 7.81 -6.05 23.56
CA THR A 125 9.08 -5.37 23.79
C THR A 125 10.19 -6.38 24.08
N ARG A 126 9.90 -7.40 24.89
CA ARG A 126 10.85 -8.48 25.18
C ARG A 126 11.20 -9.26 23.92
N LEU A 127 10.21 -9.63 23.09
CA LEU A 127 10.45 -10.33 21.82
C LEU A 127 11.35 -9.52 20.87
N GLY A 128 11.12 -8.20 20.79
CA GLY A 128 11.99 -7.31 20.01
C GLY A 128 13.41 -7.25 20.57
N ALA A 129 13.56 -7.18 21.89
CA ALA A 129 14.86 -7.05 22.55
C ALA A 129 15.68 -8.36 22.57
N SER A 130 15.04 -9.51 22.77
CA SER A 130 15.72 -10.80 22.89
C SER A 130 15.89 -11.52 21.56
N GLU A 131 14.84 -11.55 20.74
CA GLU A 131 14.82 -12.31 19.48
C GLU A 131 15.01 -11.42 18.25
N GLY A 132 14.84 -10.09 18.37
CA GLY A 132 14.76 -9.20 17.21
C GLY A 132 13.42 -9.31 16.46
N TYR A 133 12.38 -9.87 17.12
CA TYR A 133 11.06 -10.04 16.50
C TYR A 133 10.20 -8.81 16.71
N PHE A 134 10.21 -7.93 15.71
CA PHE A 134 9.33 -6.77 15.66
C PHE A 134 8.12 -7.08 14.81
N LEU A 135 6.93 -6.84 15.36
CA LEU A 135 5.70 -6.89 14.60
C LEU A 135 5.84 -6.04 13.31
N SER A 136 6.48 -4.86 13.40
CA SER A 136 6.63 -3.89 12.29
C SER A 136 7.35 -4.44 11.08
N ASP A 137 8.14 -5.49 11.27
CA ASP A 137 9.02 -6.02 10.23
C ASP A 137 8.35 -7.07 9.36
N VAL A 138 7.14 -7.52 9.72
CA VAL A 138 6.44 -8.65 9.07
C VAL A 138 5.14 -8.26 8.36
N GLY A 139 4.89 -6.97 8.13
CA GLY A 139 3.77 -6.52 7.28
C GLY A 139 2.40 -6.98 7.79
N PHE A 140 1.52 -7.44 6.90
CA PHE A 140 0.17 -7.89 7.25
C PHE A 140 0.11 -9.03 8.29
N ILE A 141 1.20 -9.81 8.45
CA ILE A 141 1.31 -10.83 9.50
C ILE A 141 1.31 -10.17 10.89
N GLY A 142 1.98 -9.02 11.00
CA GLY A 142 1.96 -8.22 12.22
C GLY A 142 0.57 -7.65 12.51
N ASP A 143 -0.16 -7.24 11.47
CA ASP A 143 -1.56 -6.82 11.62
C ASP A 143 -2.48 -8.00 12.01
N TYR A 144 -2.22 -9.21 11.51
CA TYR A 144 -2.89 -10.43 11.96
C TYR A 144 -2.65 -10.69 13.46
N ALA A 145 -1.40 -10.63 13.91
CA ALA A 145 -1.07 -10.84 15.33
C ALA A 145 -1.79 -9.85 16.27
N ARG A 146 -2.10 -8.64 15.76
CA ARG A 146 -2.85 -7.60 16.49
C ARG A 146 -4.36 -7.72 16.39
N PHE A 147 -4.90 -7.93 15.19
CA PHE A 147 -6.33 -7.75 14.93
C PHE A 147 -7.02 -9.04 14.50
N GLY A 148 -6.26 -10.13 14.37
CA GLY A 148 -6.76 -11.46 14.12
C GLY A 148 -7.23 -11.72 12.70
N LEU A 149 -7.71 -12.94 12.48
CA LEU A 149 -8.17 -13.41 11.18
C LEU A 149 -9.43 -12.66 10.71
N ILE A 150 -10.33 -12.27 11.62
CA ILE A 150 -11.56 -11.55 11.27
C ILE A 150 -11.22 -10.22 10.61
N TYR A 151 -10.25 -9.49 11.16
CA TYR A 151 -9.77 -8.25 10.57
C TYR A 151 -9.25 -8.46 9.15
N LEU A 152 -8.40 -9.46 8.92
CA LEU A 152 -7.89 -9.77 7.58
C LEU A 152 -9.04 -10.07 6.60
N CYS A 153 -10.00 -10.91 7.02
CA CYS A 153 -11.18 -11.23 6.21
C CYS A 153 -11.98 -9.99 5.84
N VAL A 154 -12.22 -9.08 6.79
CA VAL A 154 -12.92 -7.81 6.54
C VAL A 154 -12.13 -6.92 5.59
N TYR A 155 -10.82 -6.77 5.83
CA TYR A 155 -9.93 -5.96 5.01
C TYR A 155 -9.90 -6.42 3.55
N PHE A 156 -9.62 -7.71 3.32
CA PHE A 156 -9.57 -8.26 1.96
C PHE A 156 -10.95 -8.26 1.30
N SER A 157 -12.02 -8.51 2.05
CA SER A 157 -13.40 -8.38 1.54
C SER A 157 -13.71 -6.96 1.07
N LEU A 158 -13.23 -5.96 1.82
CA LEU A 158 -13.44 -4.55 1.50
C LEU A 158 -12.66 -4.12 0.26
N ILE A 159 -11.38 -4.49 0.15
CA ILE A 159 -10.58 -4.29 -1.07
C ILE A 159 -11.25 -4.98 -2.25
N TYR A 160 -11.61 -6.25 -2.13
CA TYR A 160 -12.26 -7.02 -3.19
C TYR A 160 -13.56 -6.36 -3.68
N LYS A 161 -14.46 -5.99 -2.75
CA LYS A 161 -15.72 -5.29 -3.08
C LYS A 161 -15.46 -3.95 -3.76
N THR A 162 -14.43 -3.23 -3.34
CA THR A 162 -14.04 -1.94 -3.91
C THR A 162 -13.50 -2.11 -5.33
N MET A 163 -12.64 -3.10 -5.56
CA MET A 163 -12.11 -3.45 -6.89
C MET A 163 -13.24 -3.86 -7.85
N ARG A 164 -14.23 -4.63 -7.39
CA ARG A 164 -15.41 -5.02 -8.20
C ARG A 164 -16.31 -3.84 -8.57
N LYS A 165 -16.36 -2.80 -7.73
CA LYS A 165 -17.14 -1.58 -7.98
C LYS A 165 -16.40 -0.55 -8.83
N SER A 166 -15.06 -0.60 -8.85
CA SER A 166 -14.22 0.24 -9.69
C SER A 166 -14.67 0.18 -11.15
N LYS A 167 -14.96 1.33 -11.75
CA LYS A 167 -15.42 1.42 -13.14
C LYS A 167 -14.34 1.95 -14.08
N LYS A 168 -13.41 2.76 -13.56
CA LYS A 168 -12.27 3.24 -14.33
C LYS A 168 -11.08 2.34 -14.11
N THR A 169 -10.37 2.02 -15.19
CA THR A 169 -9.13 1.24 -15.11
C THR A 169 -8.10 1.88 -14.19
N THR A 170 -8.06 3.22 -14.12
CA THR A 170 -7.15 3.96 -13.24
C THR A 170 -7.43 3.75 -11.75
N GLU A 171 -8.71 3.64 -11.36
CA GLU A 171 -9.12 3.33 -9.98
C GLU A 171 -8.71 1.91 -9.61
N PHE A 172 -8.90 0.97 -10.54
CA PHE A 172 -8.54 -0.43 -10.34
C PHE A 172 -7.03 -0.61 -10.13
N PHE A 173 -6.20 0.07 -10.93
CA PHE A 173 -4.74 0.01 -10.77
C PHE A 173 -4.26 0.66 -9.49
N PHE A 174 -4.88 1.78 -9.10
CA PHE A 174 -4.59 2.40 -7.82
C PHE A 174 -4.91 1.45 -6.64
N LEU A 175 -6.04 0.73 -6.69
CA LEU A 175 -6.38 -0.27 -5.67
C LEU A 175 -5.40 -1.45 -5.65
N ILE A 176 -4.86 -1.86 -6.81
CA ILE A 176 -3.77 -2.85 -6.86
C ILE A 176 -2.52 -2.32 -6.16
N THR A 177 -2.12 -1.07 -6.42
CA THR A 177 -0.96 -0.45 -5.73
C THR A 177 -1.18 -0.42 -4.22
N VAL A 178 -2.37 -0.01 -3.76
CA VAL A 178 -2.72 -0.02 -2.33
C VAL A 178 -2.65 -1.43 -1.77
N LEU A 179 -3.22 -2.44 -2.45
CA LEU A 179 -3.15 -3.83 -2.01
C LEU A 179 -1.70 -4.32 -1.87
N LEU A 180 -0.85 -4.05 -2.85
CA LEU A 180 0.57 -4.43 -2.80
C LEU A 180 1.32 -3.75 -1.65
N MET A 181 1.07 -2.46 -1.44
CA MET A 181 1.65 -1.76 -0.29
C MET A 181 1.15 -2.33 1.03
N SER A 182 -0.14 -2.63 1.13
CA SER A 182 -0.75 -3.21 2.32
C SER A 182 -0.25 -4.60 2.68
N LEU A 183 0.11 -5.42 1.69
CA LEU A 183 0.70 -6.74 1.94
C LEU A 183 2.13 -6.62 2.50
N LEU A 184 2.87 -5.60 2.08
CA LEU A 184 4.29 -5.44 2.41
C LEU A 184 4.54 -4.42 3.53
N SER A 185 3.49 -3.77 4.02
CA SER A 185 3.54 -2.76 5.09
C SER A 185 2.36 -2.87 6.02
N TRP A 186 2.19 -1.87 6.89
CA TRP A 186 1.16 -1.81 7.91
C TRP A 186 0.11 -0.75 7.60
N PRO A 187 -0.83 -1.03 6.69
CA PRO A 187 -1.72 -0.02 6.14
C PRO A 187 -2.58 0.71 7.17
N PHE A 188 -2.79 0.16 8.37
CA PHE A 188 -3.60 0.79 9.42
C PHE A 188 -2.85 1.08 10.72
N SER A 189 -1.56 0.76 10.79
CA SER A 189 -0.77 1.06 12.00
C SER A 189 -0.23 2.49 12.03
N TYR A 190 -0.45 3.28 10.98
CA TYR A 190 -0.07 4.70 10.92
C TYR A 190 -1.16 5.55 10.26
N ALA A 191 -1.30 6.79 10.73
CA ALA A 191 -2.40 7.68 10.36
C ALA A 191 -2.51 7.90 8.83
N ALA A 192 -1.38 8.04 8.14
CA ALA A 192 -1.39 8.25 6.69
C ALA A 192 -1.97 7.06 5.92
N GLY A 193 -1.74 5.82 6.37
CA GLY A 193 -2.29 4.62 5.74
C GLY A 193 -3.81 4.55 5.89
N VAL A 194 -4.30 4.86 7.10
CA VAL A 194 -5.75 4.98 7.39
C VAL A 194 -6.39 6.05 6.51
N ILE A 195 -5.78 7.25 6.44
CA ILE A 195 -6.28 8.36 5.62
C ILE A 195 -6.32 7.98 4.14
N CYS A 196 -5.24 7.41 3.60
CA CYS A 196 -5.20 6.94 2.22
C CYS A 196 -6.32 5.94 1.94
N PHE A 197 -6.53 4.97 2.83
CA PHE A 197 -7.59 3.98 2.70
C PHE A 197 -8.99 4.61 2.77
N SER A 198 -9.23 5.54 3.70
CA SER A 198 -10.50 6.29 3.80
C SER A 198 -10.79 7.09 2.52
N ILE A 199 -9.77 7.72 1.93
CA ILE A 199 -9.90 8.42 0.65
C ILE A 199 -10.27 7.45 -0.47
N CYS A 200 -9.66 6.25 -0.52
CA CYS A 200 -10.01 5.22 -1.51
C CYS A 200 -11.49 4.86 -1.43
N LEU A 201 -11.98 4.58 -0.22
CA LEU A 201 -13.38 4.24 0.03
C LEU A 201 -14.31 5.39 -0.33
N TYR A 202 -13.94 6.62 0.04
CA TYR A 202 -14.71 7.82 -0.29
C TYR A 202 -14.86 8.00 -1.80
N ILE A 203 -13.77 7.90 -2.56
CA ILE A 203 -13.79 8.07 -4.03
C ILE A 203 -14.71 7.03 -4.70
N VAL A 204 -14.73 5.79 -4.18
CA VAL A 204 -15.59 4.72 -4.70
C VAL A 204 -17.05 4.95 -4.30
N ASN A 205 -17.31 5.36 -3.06
CA ASN A 205 -18.66 5.57 -2.54
C ASN A 205 -19.33 6.81 -3.14
N GLU A 206 -18.62 7.93 -3.24
CA GLU A 206 -19.17 9.18 -3.76
C GLU A 206 -19.65 9.04 -5.21
N LYS A 207 -18.98 8.20 -6.00
CA LYS A 207 -19.43 7.87 -7.37
C LYS A 207 -20.72 7.05 -7.39
N ALA A 208 -20.89 6.13 -6.45
CA ALA A 208 -22.15 5.38 -6.32
C ALA A 208 -23.31 6.31 -5.94
N ARG A 209 -23.04 7.29 -5.05
CA ARG A 209 -24.01 8.32 -4.66
C ARG A 209 -24.42 9.21 -5.84
N LEU A 210 -23.45 9.77 -6.57
CA LEU A 210 -23.71 10.65 -7.72
C LEU A 210 -24.49 9.92 -8.82
N LYS A 211 -24.18 8.65 -9.11
CA LYS A 211 -24.93 7.85 -10.08
C LYS A 211 -26.40 7.70 -9.71
N LYS A 212 -26.70 7.50 -8.42
CA LYS A 212 -28.09 7.39 -7.92
C LYS A 212 -28.86 8.71 -8.08
N ILE A 213 -28.22 9.84 -7.79
CA ILE A 213 -28.82 11.18 -7.95
C ILE A 213 -29.15 11.45 -9.43
N MET A 214 -28.24 11.14 -10.36
CA MET A 214 -28.49 11.36 -11.79
C MET A 214 -29.65 10.51 -12.32
N LEU A 215 -29.75 9.24 -11.89
CA LEU A 215 -30.85 8.36 -12.29
C LEU A 215 -32.21 8.87 -11.77
N ASN A 216 -32.27 9.34 -10.52
CA ASN A 216 -33.49 9.88 -9.95
C ASN A 216 -33.93 11.18 -10.67
N SER A 217 -33.00 12.09 -10.97
CA SER A 217 -33.29 13.32 -11.71
C SER A 217 -33.80 13.04 -13.14
N GLN A 218 -33.26 12.02 -13.81
CA GLN A 218 -33.73 11.61 -15.14
C GLN A 218 -35.15 11.03 -15.10
N ALA A 219 -35.48 10.25 -14.08
CA ALA A 219 -36.83 9.71 -13.89
C ALA A 219 -37.87 10.81 -13.62
N GLU A 220 -37.54 11.80 -12.78
CA GLU A 220 -38.40 12.97 -12.53
C GLU A 220 -38.64 13.79 -13.81
N THR A 221 -37.61 13.98 -14.63
CA THR A 221 -37.72 14.73 -15.89
C THR A 221 -38.59 14.00 -16.93
N GLN A 222 -38.64 12.67 -16.89
CA GLN A 222 -39.50 11.89 -17.78
C GLN A 222 -40.97 11.93 -17.34
N LEU A 223 -41.25 11.94 -16.04
CA LEU A 223 -42.61 12.07 -15.49
C LEU A 223 -43.23 13.45 -15.74
N ILE A 224 -42.42 14.52 -15.79
CA ILE A 224 -42.91 15.88 -16.10
C ILE A 224 -43.25 16.04 -17.60
N LYS A 225 -42.70 15.16 -18.46
CA LYS A 225 -42.91 15.21 -19.92
C LYS A 225 -44.02 14.26 -20.42
N SER A 226 -44.57 13.41 -19.55
CA SER A 226 -45.70 12.51 -19.82
C SER A 226 -47.01 13.12 -19.32
#